data_AF-A0A9E5PYN2-F1
#
_entry.id   AF-A0A9E5PYN2-F1
#
_cell.length_a   1.000
_cell.length_b   1.000
_cell.length_c   1.000
_cell.angle_alpha   90.00
_cell.angle_beta   90.00
_cell.angle_gamma   90.00
#
_symmetry.space_group_name_H-M   'P 1'
#
loop_
_entity.id
_entity.type
_entity.pdbx_description
1 polymer ?
#
loop_
_entity_poly.entity_id
_entity_poly.type
_entity_poly.pdbx_seq_one_letter_code
_entity_poly.pdbx_strand_id
1 'polypeptide(L)'
;IPEDRRLQFRVGINLGDVLVDSERDEIYGDGVNVAARLESLADAGGICISDTVRSAIGNKLPYEYEFQGEQKVKNIAEPVSVY
;
A
#
# COMPACT_ATOMS: atom_id res chain seq x y z
N ILE A 1 -17.60 -8.17 20.47
CA ILE A 1 -16.23 -8.38 21.01
C ILE A 1 -15.78 -7.05 21.63
N PRO A 2 -15.26 -7.06 22.87
CA PRO A 2 -14.63 -5.88 23.50
C PRO A 2 -13.59 -5.23 22.59
N GLU A 3 -13.43 -3.91 22.66
CA GLU A 3 -12.59 -3.15 21.72
C GLU A 3 -11.11 -3.59 21.77
N ASP A 4 -10.62 -3.92 22.95
CA ASP A 4 -9.30 -4.50 23.26
C ASP A 4 -9.07 -5.91 22.70
N ARG A 5 -10.13 -6.57 22.22
CA ARG A 5 -10.07 -7.93 21.65
C ARG A 5 -10.36 -7.96 20.16
N ARG A 6 -10.53 -6.80 19.51
CA ARG A 6 -10.71 -6.73 18.06
C ARG A 6 -9.34 -6.82 17.38
N LEU A 7 -9.24 -7.69 16.38
CA LEU A 7 -8.08 -7.71 15.49
C LEU A 7 -8.13 -6.47 14.60
N GLN A 8 -7.07 -5.69 14.62
CA GLN A 8 -6.89 -4.53 13.74
C GLN A 8 -5.90 -4.90 12.65
N PHE A 9 -6.34 -4.79 11.40
CA PHE A 9 -5.49 -5.06 10.24
C PHE A 9 -4.88 -3.76 9.73
N ARG A 10 -3.67 -3.87 9.18
CA ARG A 10 -3.06 -2.82 8.38
C ARG A 10 -3.08 -3.27 6.93
N VAL A 11 -3.31 -2.33 6.02
CA VAL A 11 -3.39 -2.61 4.58
C VAL A 11 -2.53 -1.62 3.81
N GLY A 12 -1.72 -2.14 2.90
CA GLY A 12 -0.95 -1.35 1.94
C GLY A 12 -1.39 -1.68 0.51
N ILE A 13 -1.71 -0.65 -0.29
CA ILE A 13 -2.15 -0.84 -1.68
C ILE A 13 -1.21 -0.09 -2.62
N ASN A 14 -0.61 -0.82 -3.55
CA ASN A 14 0.21 -0.24 -4.61
C ASN A 14 -0.25 -0.75 -5.99
N LEU A 15 -0.04 0.09 -7.00
CA LEU A 15 -0.20 -0.26 -8.40
C LEU A 15 1.14 -0.11 -9.11
N GLY A 16 1.62 -1.19 -9.70
CA GLY A 16 2.87 -1.25 -10.45
C GLY A 16 3.09 -2.62 -11.04
N ASP A 17 4.14 -2.74 -11.87
CA ASP A 17 4.48 -3.99 -12.54
C ASP A 17 5.00 -5.03 -11.54
N VAL A 18 4.56 -6.27 -11.74
CA VAL A 18 4.96 -7.44 -10.94
C VAL A 18 5.22 -8.64 -11.84
N LEU A 19 6.08 -9.53 -11.39
CA LEU A 19 6.32 -10.82 -12.01
C LEU A 19 5.56 -11.88 -11.22
N VAL A 20 4.77 -12.70 -11.92
CA VAL A 20 4.01 -13.79 -11.30
C VAL A 20 4.68 -15.11 -11.66
N ASP A 21 5.10 -15.85 -10.64
CA ASP A 21 5.55 -17.24 -10.79
C ASP A 21 4.35 -18.16 -10.62
N SER A 22 3.76 -18.57 -11.74
CA SER A 22 2.58 -19.45 -11.77
C SER A 22 2.86 -20.87 -11.30
N GLU A 23 4.12 -21.33 -11.28
CA GLU A 23 4.47 -22.66 -10.79
C GLU A 23 4.51 -22.69 -9.26
N ARG A 24 4.93 -21.58 -8.64
CA ARG A 24 5.07 -21.44 -7.19
C ARG A 24 3.93 -20.68 -6.50
N ASP A 25 3.03 -20.08 -7.28
CA ASP A 25 1.96 -19.19 -6.80
C ASP A 25 2.52 -17.99 -6.00
N GLU A 26 3.65 -17.45 -6.47
CA GLU A 26 4.37 -16.36 -5.83
C GLU A 26 4.42 -15.12 -6.73
N ILE A 27 4.42 -13.93 -6.11
CA ILE A 27 4.51 -12.65 -6.81
C ILE A 27 5.78 -11.93 -6.37
N TYR A 28 6.53 -11.46 -7.37
CA TYR A 28 7.81 -10.79 -7.20
C TYR A 28 7.81 -9.41 -7.86
N GLY A 29 8.75 -8.56 -7.44
CA GLY A 29 9.01 -7.26 -8.05
C GLY A 29 8.90 -6.11 -7.05
N ASP A 30 9.32 -4.93 -7.50
CA ASP A 30 9.35 -3.74 -6.66
C ASP A 30 7.95 -3.31 -6.23
N GLY A 31 6.93 -3.55 -7.07
CA GLY A 31 5.54 -3.26 -6.74
C GLY A 31 5.05 -3.95 -5.45
N VAL A 32 5.53 -5.17 -5.18
CA VAL A 32 5.23 -5.93 -3.95
C VAL A 32 5.95 -5.32 -2.75
N ASN A 33 7.21 -4.91 -2.92
CA ASN A 33 7.99 -4.26 -1.87
C ASN A 33 7.36 -2.92 -1.44
N VAL A 34 6.82 -2.15 -2.39
CA VAL A 34 6.06 -0.91 -2.08
C VAL A 34 4.81 -1.23 -1.28
N ALA A 35 3.99 -2.18 -1.72
CA ALA A 35 2.76 -2.54 -1.02
C ALA A 35 3.04 -2.98 0.43
N ALA A 36 4.07 -3.80 0.63
CA ALA A 36 4.52 -4.20 1.96
C ALA A 36 5.01 -3.00 2.80
N ARG A 37 5.73 -2.05 2.19
CA ARG A 37 6.16 -0.84 2.88
C ARG A 37 4.97 0.04 3.29
N LEU A 38 3.95 0.18 2.43
CA LEU A 38 2.74 0.92 2.75
C LEU A 38 1.96 0.27 3.90
N GLU A 39 1.83 -1.06 3.92
CA GLU A 39 1.19 -1.78 5.05
C GLU A 39 1.91 -1.47 6.36
N SER A 40 3.24 -1.45 6.36
CA SER A 40 4.02 -1.14 7.56
C SER A 40 3.86 0.29 8.08
N LEU A 41 3.38 1.21 7.24
CA LEU A 41 3.16 2.62 7.57
C LEU A 41 1.74 2.90 8.02
N ALA A 42 0.79 2.05 7.66
CA ALA A 42 -0.61 2.23 8.04
C ALA A 42 -0.80 2.16 9.56
N ASP A 43 -1.68 2.99 10.09
CA ASP A 43 -2.13 2.86 11.47
C ASP A 43 -2.92 1.57 11.66
N ALA A 44 -3.06 1.11 12.90
CA ALA A 44 -3.83 -0.11 13.17
C ALA A 44 -5.31 0.07 12.80
N GLY A 45 -5.80 -0.75 11.87
CA GLY A 45 -7.13 -0.59 11.26
C GLY A 45 -7.15 0.33 10.04
N GLY A 46 -6.00 0.91 9.67
CA GLY A 46 -5.83 1.85 8.57
C GLY A 46 -5.40 1.22 7.25
N ILE A 47 -5.46 2.04 6.21
CA ILE A 47 -5.08 1.71 4.84
C ILE A 47 -4.15 2.81 4.36
N CYS A 48 -2.97 2.44 3.87
CA CYS A 48 -2.09 3.34 3.14
C CYS A 48 -2.04 2.95 1.66
N ILE A 49 -2.07 3.94 0.79
CA ILE A 49 -2.01 3.76 -0.66
C ILE A 49 -0.88 4.59 -1.28
N SER A 50 -0.33 4.12 -2.40
CA SER A 50 0.59 4.92 -3.20
C SER A 50 -0.15 5.99 -3.99
N ASP A 51 0.58 7.03 -4.42
CA ASP A 51 0.04 8.03 -5.34
C ASP A 51 -0.46 7.45 -6.67
N THR A 52 0.15 6.36 -7.15
CA THR A 52 -0.32 5.66 -8.36
C THR A 52 -1.72 5.09 -8.17
N VAL A 53 -2.02 4.51 -6.99
CA VAL A 53 -3.36 4.03 -6.65
C VAL A 53 -4.34 5.18 -6.49
N ARG A 54 -3.96 6.22 -5.74
CA ARG A 54 -4.79 7.43 -5.56
C ARG A 54 -5.18 8.03 -6.92
N SER A 55 -4.21 8.18 -7.82
CA SER A 55 -4.41 8.71 -9.17
C SER A 55 -5.31 7.81 -10.03
N ALA A 56 -5.16 6.49 -9.93
CA ALA A 56 -6.01 5.52 -10.65
C ALA A 56 -7.47 5.51 -10.17
N ILE A 57 -7.69 5.72 -8.87
CA ILE A 57 -9.03 5.86 -8.29
C ILE A 57 -9.65 7.20 -8.74
N GLY A 58 -8.88 8.29 -8.66
CA GLY A 58 -9.39 9.64 -8.92
C GLY A 58 -10.58 9.97 -8.01
N ASN A 59 -11.70 10.39 -8.59
CA ASN A 59 -12.91 10.80 -7.85
C ASN A 59 -13.97 9.69 -7.76
N LYS A 60 -13.60 8.43 -8.00
CA LYS A 60 -14.56 7.31 -8.04
C LYS A 60 -15.05 6.87 -6.66
N LEU A 61 -14.30 7.19 -5.60
CA LEU A 61 -14.64 6.82 -4.24
C LEU A 61 -14.93 8.06 -3.39
N PRO A 62 -15.93 8.00 -2.50
CA PRO A 62 -16.28 9.11 -1.61
C PRO A 62 -15.40 9.12 -0.35
N TYR A 63 -14.09 8.93 -0.50
CA TYR A 63 -13.12 8.95 0.60
C TYR A 63 -12.17 10.13 0.44
N GLU A 64 -11.79 10.73 1.55
CA GLU A 64 -10.70 11.70 1.61
C GLU A 64 -9.36 10.95 1.70
N TYR A 65 -8.32 11.53 1.12
CA TYR A 65 -6.96 11.00 1.15
C TYR A 65 -6.09 11.97 1.93
N GLU A 66 -5.36 11.49 2.93
CA GLU A 66 -4.46 12.32 3.73
C GLU A 66 -3.02 12.09 3.27
N PHE A 67 -2.34 13.14 2.82
CA PHE A 67 -0.96 12.98 2.40
C PHE A 67 -0.03 12.77 3.61
N GLN A 68 0.63 11.61 3.66
CA GLN A 68 1.54 11.20 4.74
C GLN A 68 3.02 11.44 4.41
N GLY A 69 3.30 12.11 3.28
CA GLY A 69 4.66 12.42 2.84
C GLY A 69 5.25 11.42 1.85
N GLU A 70 6.50 11.69 1.47
CA GLU A 70 7.28 10.83 0.57
C GLU A 70 8.09 9.80 1.35
N GLN A 71 8.06 8.55 0.88
CA GLN A 71 8.71 7.43 1.52
C GLN A 71 9.71 6.79 0.56
N LYS A 72 10.97 6.68 1.01
CA LYS A 72 11.98 5.91 0.26
C LYS A 72 11.76 4.43 0.48
N VAL A 73 11.61 3.70 -0.61
CA VAL A 73 11.49 2.23 -0.62
C VAL A 73 12.79 1.64 -1.13
N LYS A 74 13.25 0.56 -0.50
CA LYS A 74 14.47 -0.14 -0.93
C LYS A 74 14.30 -0.58 -2.39
N ASN A 75 15.34 -0.35 -3.20
CA ASN A 75 15.39 -0.67 -4.64
C ASN A 75 14.48 0.17 -5.56
N ILE A 76 13.84 1.22 -5.05
CA ILE A 76 13.11 2.18 -5.89
C ILE A 76 13.86 3.49 -5.94
N ALA A 77 14.13 3.96 -7.16
CA ALA A 77 14.89 5.18 -7.39
C ALA A 77 14.15 6.42 -6.90
N GLU A 78 12.86 6.51 -7.20
CA GLU A 78 12.02 7.65 -6.84
C GLU A 78 11.26 7.40 -5.53
N PRO A 79 11.16 8.40 -4.63
CA PRO A 79 10.31 8.29 -3.45
C PRO A 79 8.85 8.03 -3.83
N VAL A 80 8.16 7.24 -3.01
CA VAL A 80 6.73 6.98 -3.18
C VAL A 80 5.95 7.93 -2.28
N SER A 81 5.10 8.76 -2.86
CA SER A 81 4.11 9.56 -2.13
C SER A 81 3.04 8.64 -1.54
N VAL A 82 2.82 8.76 -0.24
CA VAL A 82 1.90 7.91 0.54
C VAL A 82 0.68 8.72 0.98
N TYR A 83 -0.48 8.07 0.88
CA TYR A 83 -1.77 8.59 1.31
C TYR A 83 -2.50 7.58 2.20
#